data_AF-A0A815AGH2-F1
#
_entry.id   AF-A0A815AGH2-F1
#
_cell.length_a   1.000
_cell.length_b   1.000
_cell.length_c   1.000
_cell.angle_alpha   90.00
_cell.angle_beta   90.00
_cell.angle_gamma   90.00
#
_symmetry.space_group_name_H-M   'P 1'
#
loop_
_entity.id
_entity.type
_entity.pdbx_description
1 polymer ?
#
loop_
_entity_poly.entity_id
_entity_poly.type
_entity_poly.pdbx_seq_one_letter_code
_entity_poly.pdbx_strand_id
1 'polypeptide(L)'
;MGIDKNNGYYQESGRAGRDGEIANCHLCYCYEDFIKMKRLILYDDELKCSMQTKQVRINNINRVYDYCLNNVICRRTQLLEYFGELFSSSECKRIMSTECDNCRQVYKTSSIDCTRISIEILTLVSDLNQTNSTLSYIIDILRRINNKTIRDAGHHRLHAFNSCHQLTRLVNYYVDVNRK
;
A
#
# COMPACT_ATOMS: atom_id res chain seq x y z
N MET A 1 14.13 -13.24 -2.43
CA MET A 1 14.87 -12.90 -1.19
C MET A 1 13.82 -12.44 -0.20
N GLY A 2 13.53 -13.27 0.81
CA GLY A 2 12.37 -13.10 1.69
C GLY A 2 12.46 -11.83 2.53
N ILE A 3 11.33 -11.15 2.68
CA ILE A 3 11.21 -9.93 3.49
C ILE A 3 11.28 -10.35 4.97
N ASP A 4 12.49 -10.51 5.51
CA ASP A 4 12.71 -10.87 6.91
C ASP A 4 12.85 -9.61 7.82
N LYS A 5 12.23 -9.72 9.00
CA LYS A 5 12.37 -8.94 10.25
C LYS A 5 12.77 -7.46 10.16
N ASN A 6 11.81 -6.59 10.52
CA ASN A 6 11.88 -5.32 11.27
C ASN A 6 12.89 -4.21 10.86
N ASN A 7 13.89 -4.49 10.02
CA ASN A 7 14.85 -3.55 9.44
C ASN A 7 15.73 -4.16 8.34
N GLY A 8 15.46 -5.39 7.91
CA GLY A 8 16.39 -6.19 7.09
C GLY A 8 16.78 -5.52 5.77
N TYR A 9 15.84 -4.88 5.06
CA TYR A 9 16.16 -4.31 3.74
C TYR A 9 17.23 -3.21 3.82
N TYR A 10 17.13 -2.29 4.77
CA TYR A 10 18.13 -1.22 4.95
C TYR A 10 19.51 -1.80 5.29
N GLN A 11 19.55 -2.75 6.23
CA GLN A 11 20.79 -3.36 6.67
C GLN A 11 21.46 -4.16 5.55
N GLU A 12 20.70 -4.95 4.79
CA GLU A 12 21.22 -5.79 3.72
C GLU A 12 21.63 -4.98 2.50
N SER A 13 20.87 -3.93 2.12
CA SER A 13 21.27 -3.02 1.05
C SER A 13 22.51 -2.20 1.41
N GLY A 14 22.66 -1.79 2.68
CA GLY A 14 23.83 -1.07 3.19
C GLY A 14 25.13 -1.89 3.29
N ARG A 15 25.11 -3.18 2.90
CA ARG A 15 26.35 -3.97 2.76
C ARG A 15 27.10 -3.67 1.46
N ALA A 16 26.40 -3.21 0.43
CA ALA A 16 26.98 -2.92 -0.88
C ALA A 16 27.69 -1.55 -0.89
N GLY A 17 28.69 -1.36 -1.76
CA GLY A 17 29.35 -0.07 -1.99
C GLY A 17 30.19 0.46 -0.82
N ARG A 18 30.66 -0.41 0.08
CA ARG A 18 31.52 -0.03 1.22
C ARG A 18 32.94 0.38 0.81
N ASP A 19 33.32 0.04 -0.40
CA ASP A 19 34.52 0.49 -1.11
C ASP A 19 34.35 1.91 -1.69
N GLY A 20 33.15 2.49 -1.65
CA GLY A 20 32.85 3.81 -2.21
C GLY A 20 32.51 3.77 -3.70
N GLU A 21 32.58 2.59 -4.33
CA GLU A 21 32.19 2.40 -5.72
C GLU A 21 30.66 2.34 -5.87
N ILE A 22 30.20 2.60 -7.10
CA ILE A 22 28.78 2.57 -7.40
C ILE A 22 28.24 1.15 -7.22
N ALA A 23 27.21 1.01 -6.39
CA ALA A 23 26.48 -0.22 -6.19
C ALA A 23 24.99 -0.06 -6.49
N ASN A 24 24.38 -1.14 -6.99
CA ASN A 24 22.94 -1.22 -7.24
C ASN A 24 22.27 -2.19 -6.28
N CYS A 25 21.14 -1.79 -5.73
CA CYS A 25 20.29 -2.63 -4.90
C CYS A 25 18.96 -2.85 -5.63
N HIS A 26 18.62 -4.11 -5.91
CA HIS A 26 17.38 -4.48 -6.57
C HIS A 26 16.49 -5.27 -5.62
N LEU A 27 15.25 -4.80 -5.44
CA LEU A 27 14.23 -5.48 -4.66
C LEU A 27 13.13 -5.97 -5.59
N CYS A 28 13.02 -7.29 -5.74
CA CYS A 28 11.91 -7.93 -6.45
C CYS A 28 10.85 -8.35 -5.43
N TYR A 29 9.58 -8.04 -5.70
CA TYR A 29 8.46 -8.39 -4.84
C TYR A 29 7.28 -8.88 -5.68
N CYS A 30 6.44 -9.71 -5.09
CA CYS A 30 5.12 -10.03 -5.59
C CYS A 30 4.12 -10.02 -4.44
N TYR A 31 2.84 -9.87 -4.75
CA TYR A 31 1.79 -9.80 -3.74
C TYR A 31 1.60 -11.13 -3.01
N GLU A 32 1.78 -12.25 -3.70
CA GLU A 32 1.65 -13.58 -3.10
C GLU A 32 2.64 -13.78 -1.96
N ASP A 33 3.85 -13.22 -2.07
CA ASP A 33 4.86 -13.26 -1.02
C ASP A 33 4.40 -12.46 0.21
N PHE A 34 3.81 -11.29 0.00
CA PHE A 34 3.23 -10.47 1.07
C PHE A 34 2.11 -11.21 1.82
N ILE A 35 1.19 -11.86 1.09
CA ILE A 35 0.10 -12.64 1.67
C ILE A 35 0.63 -13.85 2.45
N LYS A 36 1.61 -14.59 1.89
CA LYS A 36 2.23 -15.72 2.57
C LYS A 36 2.84 -15.29 3.91
N MET A 37 3.60 -14.19 3.93
CA MET A 37 4.21 -13.72 5.17
C MET A 37 3.21 -13.23 6.21
N LYS A 38 2.15 -12.53 5.80
CA LYS A 38 1.06 -12.16 6.71
C LYS A 38 0.43 -13.39 7.36
N ARG A 39 0.15 -14.42 6.56
CA ARG A 39 -0.40 -15.69 7.07
C ARG A 39 0.56 -16.37 8.04
N LEU A 40 1.85 -16.43 7.72
CA LEU A 40 2.86 -16.96 8.63
C LEU A 40 2.81 -16.23 9.97
N ILE A 41 2.85 -14.89 10.02
CA ILE A 41 2.81 -14.18 11.31
C ILE A 41 1.51 -14.42 12.10
N LEU A 42 0.37 -14.52 11.41
CA LEU A 42 -0.92 -14.71 12.06
C LEU A 42 -1.05 -16.12 12.65
N TYR A 43 -0.67 -17.15 11.89
CA TYR A 43 -0.97 -18.56 12.16
C TYR A 43 0.23 -19.40 12.59
N ASP A 44 1.42 -18.83 12.63
CA ASP A 44 2.58 -19.51 13.19
C ASP A 44 2.47 -19.52 14.73
N ASP A 45 2.07 -20.69 15.23
CA ASP A 45 1.93 -21.00 16.65
C ASP A 45 3.29 -21.21 17.34
N GLU A 46 4.37 -21.48 16.58
CA GLU A 46 5.73 -21.61 17.11
C GLU A 46 6.29 -20.25 17.56
N LEU A 47 5.80 -19.15 16.96
CA LEU A 47 6.26 -17.80 17.30
C LEU A 47 5.96 -17.38 18.74
N LYS A 48 5.10 -18.10 19.49
CA LYS A 48 4.74 -17.86 20.91
C LYS A 48 4.73 -16.37 21.31
N CYS A 49 4.22 -15.51 20.44
CA CYS A 49 4.29 -14.07 20.62
C CYS A 49 2.89 -13.48 20.82
N SER A 50 2.82 -12.41 21.61
CA SER A 50 1.56 -11.74 21.91
C SER A 50 0.89 -11.23 20.64
N MET A 51 -0.45 -11.09 20.66
CA MET A 51 -1.19 -10.48 19.55
C MET A 51 -0.68 -9.08 19.20
N GLN A 52 -0.21 -8.31 20.19
CA GLN A 52 0.44 -7.02 19.97
C GLN A 52 1.73 -7.15 19.14
N THR A 53 2.56 -8.16 19.45
CA THR A 53 3.80 -8.44 18.69
C THR A 53 3.48 -8.85 17.25
N LYS A 54 2.47 -9.70 17.05
CA LYS A 54 1.99 -10.07 15.71
C LYS A 54 1.54 -8.84 14.94
N GLN A 55 0.79 -7.93 15.57
CA GLN A 55 0.33 -6.69 14.95
C GLN A 55 1.49 -5.77 14.52
N VAL A 56 2.51 -5.62 15.37
CA VAL A 56 3.72 -4.85 15.01
C VAL A 56 4.40 -5.44 13.78
N ARG A 57 4.56 -6.76 13.72
CA ARG A 57 5.18 -7.43 12.57
C ARG A 57 4.37 -7.28 11.29
N ILE A 58 3.04 -7.36 11.38
CA ILE A 58 2.14 -7.10 10.26
C ILE A 58 2.30 -5.66 9.76
N ASN A 59 2.35 -4.69 10.67
CA ASN A 59 2.54 -3.28 10.32
C ASN A 59 3.88 -3.07 9.59
N ASN A 60 4.94 -3.74 10.01
CA ASN A 60 6.24 -3.65 9.34
C ASN A 60 6.22 -4.22 7.92
N ILE A 61 5.54 -5.36 7.73
CA ILE A 61 5.37 -5.94 6.40
C ILE A 61 4.52 -5.05 5.51
N ASN A 62 3.46 -4.43 6.05
CA ASN A 62 2.68 -3.41 5.33
C ASN A 62 3.59 -2.27 4.86
N ARG A 63 4.47 -1.75 5.72
CA ARG A 63 5.43 -0.69 5.34
C ARG A 63 6.36 -1.09 4.21
N VAL A 64 6.90 -2.32 4.22
CA VAL A 64 7.75 -2.81 3.12
C VAL A 64 6.95 -2.95 1.82
N TYR A 65 5.71 -3.41 1.92
CA TYR A 65 4.82 -3.51 0.78
C TYR A 65 4.46 -2.13 0.20
N ASP A 66 4.13 -1.17 1.06
CA ASP A 66 3.87 0.22 0.67
C ASP A 66 5.11 0.85 0.03
N TYR A 67 6.29 0.61 0.60
CA TYR A 67 7.57 1.03 0.02
C TYR A 67 7.73 0.48 -1.39
N CYS A 68 7.42 -0.80 -1.64
CA CYS A 68 7.54 -1.45 -2.94
C CYS A 68 6.56 -0.89 -3.98
N LEU A 69 5.30 -0.71 -3.59
CA LEU A 69 4.23 -0.19 -4.45
C LEU A 69 4.41 1.29 -4.81
N ASN A 70 5.02 2.08 -3.93
CA ASN A 70 5.17 3.50 -4.15
C ASN A 70 6.14 3.79 -5.30
N ASN A 71 5.59 4.25 -6.43
CA ASN A 71 6.33 4.63 -7.64
C ASN A 71 6.46 6.16 -7.81
N VAL A 72 6.09 6.95 -6.81
CA VAL A 72 6.03 8.42 -6.89
C VAL A 72 7.10 9.07 -6.02
N ILE A 73 7.21 8.63 -4.77
CA ILE A 73 8.13 9.23 -3.79
C ILE A 73 9.51 8.61 -3.98
N CYS A 74 10.57 9.43 -3.94
CA CYS A 74 11.96 8.97 -3.97
C CYS A 74 12.20 7.82 -2.99
N ARG A 75 12.77 6.69 -3.45
CA ARG A 75 13.05 5.52 -2.60
C ARG A 75 13.94 5.85 -1.42
N ARG A 76 14.93 6.74 -1.60
CA ARG A 76 15.84 7.16 -0.53
C ARG A 76 15.12 7.97 0.53
N THR A 77 14.26 8.91 0.10
CA THR A 77 13.43 9.69 1.03
C THR A 77 12.58 8.76 1.89
N GLN A 78 11.85 7.83 1.27
CA GLN A 78 11.02 6.86 2.01
C GLN A 78 11.83 6.02 3.01
N LEU A 79 13.02 5.58 2.62
CA LEU A 79 13.87 4.71 3.45
C LEU A 79 14.51 5.47 4.62
N LEU A 80 14.97 6.71 4.39
CA LEU A 80 15.62 7.55 5.40
C LEU A 80 14.61 8.14 6.38
N GLU A 81 13.42 8.53 5.90
CA GLU A 81 12.33 9.03 6.74
C GLU A 81 11.89 7.99 7.78
N TYR A 82 11.95 6.69 7.45
CA TYR A 82 11.69 5.61 8.41
C TYR A 82 12.62 5.64 9.63
N PHE A 83 13.86 6.12 9.46
CA PHE A 83 14.84 6.30 10.54
C PHE A 83 14.85 7.71 11.14
N GLY A 84 13.92 8.58 10.72
CA GLY A 84 13.86 9.97 11.15
C GLY A 84 14.88 10.87 10.47
N GLU A 85 15.50 10.42 9.37
CA GLU A 85 16.43 11.21 8.59
C GLU A 85 15.70 11.98 7.47
N LEU A 86 16.04 13.27 7.32
CA LEU A 86 15.47 14.11 6.27
C LEU A 86 16.32 14.00 5.00
N PHE A 87 15.68 13.64 3.89
CA PHE A 87 16.35 13.55 2.59
C PHE A 87 15.40 13.94 1.45
N SER A 88 15.84 14.86 0.61
CA SER A 88 15.02 15.37 -0.50
C SER A 88 15.20 14.56 -1.78
N SER A 89 14.15 14.54 -2.61
CA SER A 89 14.23 13.95 -3.95
C SER A 89 15.23 14.69 -4.85
N SER A 90 15.48 15.98 -4.60
CA SER A 90 16.53 16.77 -5.26
C SER A 90 17.93 16.25 -4.98
N GLU A 91 18.23 15.87 -3.73
CA GLU A 91 19.53 15.29 -3.38
C GLU A 91 19.75 13.93 -4.06
N CYS A 92 18.70 13.11 -4.17
CA CYS A 92 18.72 11.85 -4.92
C CYS A 92 19.13 12.04 -6.38
N LYS A 93 18.65 13.12 -7.02
CA LYS A 93 18.83 13.43 -8.44
C LYS A 93 20.15 14.16 -8.74
N ARG A 94 20.92 14.55 -7.71
CA ARG A 94 22.18 15.30 -7.87
C ARG A 94 23.22 14.53 -8.68
N ILE A 95 23.22 13.20 -8.57
CA ILE A 95 24.15 12.32 -9.29
C ILE A 95 23.31 11.31 -10.10
N MET A 96 23.22 11.51 -11.41
CA MET A 96 22.40 10.65 -12.29
C MET A 96 22.80 9.18 -12.24
N SER A 97 24.09 8.86 -12.08
CA SER A 97 24.57 7.47 -12.02
C SER A 97 24.09 6.71 -10.77
N THR A 98 23.66 7.43 -9.73
CA THR A 98 23.20 6.83 -8.47
C THR A 98 21.75 7.13 -8.16
N GLU A 99 20.98 7.82 -8.99
CA GLU A 99 19.56 8.08 -8.70
C GLU A 99 18.74 6.78 -8.52
N CYS A 100 17.68 6.83 -7.69
CA CYS A 100 16.76 5.69 -7.55
C CYS A 100 15.80 5.56 -8.73
N ASP A 101 15.18 4.39 -8.89
CA ASP A 101 14.22 4.08 -9.96
C ASP A 101 13.05 5.08 -10.04
N ASN A 102 12.48 5.47 -8.89
CA ASN A 102 11.39 6.46 -8.87
C ASN A 102 11.83 7.86 -9.31
N CYS A 103 13.07 8.26 -8.99
CA CYS A 103 13.60 9.53 -9.45
C CYS A 103 13.99 9.52 -10.93
N ARG A 104 14.41 8.35 -11.44
CA ARG A 104 14.73 8.10 -12.84
C ARG A 104 13.46 8.01 -13.71
N GLN A 105 12.37 7.47 -13.17
CA GLN A 105 11.11 7.35 -13.91
C GLN A 105 10.57 8.73 -14.28
N VAL A 106 10.42 8.96 -15.59
CA VAL A 106 9.87 10.19 -16.20
C VAL A 106 8.41 10.00 -16.61
N TYR A 107 7.70 9.01 -16.04
CA TYR A 107 6.28 8.88 -16.35
C TYR A 107 5.56 10.17 -15.92
N LYS A 108 4.75 10.73 -16.83
CA LYS A 108 3.81 11.82 -16.51
C LYS A 108 2.81 11.28 -15.49
N THR A 109 3.14 11.38 -14.21
CA THR A 109 2.20 11.15 -13.13
C THR A 109 1.19 12.29 -13.16
N SER A 110 -0.03 11.98 -13.60
CA SER A 110 -1.17 12.88 -13.43
C SER A 110 -1.70 12.68 -12.02
N SER A 111 -1.55 13.67 -11.16
CA SER A 111 -2.29 13.71 -9.90
C SER A 111 -3.77 13.87 -10.21
N ILE A 112 -4.59 12.96 -9.72
CA ILE A 112 -6.05 13.06 -9.80
C ILE A 112 -6.52 13.60 -8.44
N ASP A 113 -7.29 14.68 -8.45
CA ASP A 113 -7.95 15.15 -7.23
C ASP A 113 -9.06 14.16 -6.84
N CYS A 114 -8.82 13.44 -5.74
CA CYS A 114 -9.76 12.49 -5.18
C CYS A 114 -10.59 13.08 -4.03
N THR A 115 -10.55 14.38 -3.76
CA THR A 115 -11.21 15.01 -2.59
C THR A 115 -12.70 14.71 -2.54
N ARG A 116 -13.43 14.97 -3.63
CA ARG A 116 -14.88 14.70 -3.71
C ARG A 116 -15.20 13.23 -3.46
N ILE A 117 -14.40 12.34 -4.03
CA ILE A 117 -14.54 10.89 -3.91
C ILE A 117 -14.33 10.46 -2.46
N SER A 118 -13.27 10.97 -1.83
CA SER A 118 -12.96 10.68 -0.43
C SER A 118 -14.10 11.12 0.48
N ILE A 119 -14.69 12.29 0.24
CA ILE A 119 -15.88 12.77 0.98
C ILE A 119 -17.04 11.78 0.81
N GLU A 120 -17.35 11.36 -0.42
CA GLU A 120 -18.45 10.42 -0.68
C GLU A 120 -18.23 9.06 0.00
N ILE A 121 -17.01 8.53 -0.02
CA ILE A 121 -16.65 7.28 0.67
C ILE A 121 -16.80 7.44 2.19
N LEU A 122 -16.31 8.55 2.75
CA LEU A 122 -16.40 8.81 4.19
C LEU A 122 -17.85 9.01 4.63
N THR A 123 -18.67 9.72 3.85
CA THR A 123 -20.10 9.84 4.09
C THR A 123 -20.79 8.48 4.04
N LEU A 124 -20.48 7.63 3.04
CA LEU A 124 -21.03 6.27 2.98
C LEU A 124 -20.64 5.45 4.21
N VAL A 125 -19.36 5.47 4.61
CA VAL A 125 -18.89 4.74 5.80
C VAL A 125 -19.61 5.24 7.06
N SER A 126 -19.84 6.56 7.17
CA SER A 126 -20.60 7.17 8.27
C SER A 126 -22.08 6.79 8.23
N ASP A 127 -22.71 6.77 7.06
CA ASP A 127 -24.13 6.44 6.89
C ASP A 127 -24.40 4.96 7.17
N LEU A 128 -23.44 4.10 6.81
CA LEU A 128 -23.56 2.67 7.04
C LEU A 128 -23.55 2.32 8.53
N ASN A 129 -22.98 3.19 9.39
CA ASN A 129 -23.02 3.27 10.87
C ASN A 129 -23.23 1.96 11.67
N GLN A 130 -22.86 0.81 11.09
CA GLN A 130 -23.02 -0.53 11.59
C GLN A 130 -21.69 -1.25 11.37
N THR A 131 -21.17 -1.74 12.48
CA THR A 131 -19.77 -2.09 12.77
C THR A 131 -19.18 -3.25 11.96
N ASN A 132 -19.89 -3.82 10.98
CA ASN A 132 -19.49 -5.03 10.28
C ASN A 132 -19.55 -4.94 8.74
N SER A 133 -19.62 -3.73 8.16
CA SER A 133 -19.56 -3.58 6.70
C SER A 133 -18.17 -3.92 6.18
N THR A 134 -18.07 -5.00 5.40
CA THR A 134 -16.79 -5.39 4.77
C THR A 134 -16.40 -4.40 3.68
N LEU A 135 -15.10 -4.28 3.40
CA LEU A 135 -14.60 -3.46 2.29
C LEU A 135 -15.24 -3.88 0.95
N SER A 136 -15.46 -5.18 0.73
CA SER A 136 -16.15 -5.68 -0.46
C SER A 136 -17.59 -5.17 -0.56
N TYR A 137 -18.32 -5.14 0.56
CA TYR A 137 -19.68 -4.63 0.59
C TYR A 137 -19.76 -3.14 0.27
N ILE A 138 -18.83 -2.34 0.80
CA ILE A 138 -18.72 -0.91 0.52
C ILE A 138 -18.40 -0.70 -0.98
N ILE A 139 -17.44 -1.47 -1.52
CA ILE A 139 -17.10 -1.44 -2.94
C ILE A 139 -18.31 -1.79 -3.81
N ASP A 140 -19.10 -2.79 -3.42
CA ASP A 140 -20.30 -3.21 -4.15
C ASP A 140 -21.35 -2.09 -4.21
N ILE A 141 -21.57 -1.36 -3.10
CA ILE A 141 -22.45 -0.19 -3.07
C ILE A 141 -21.94 0.91 -4.00
N LEU A 142 -20.65 1.25 -3.93
CA LEU A 142 -20.02 2.28 -4.77
C LEU A 142 -20.07 1.91 -6.26
N ARG A 143 -20.03 0.62 -6.60
CA ARG A 143 -20.10 0.08 -7.97
C ARG A 143 -21.52 -0.16 -8.48
N ARG A 144 -22.55 0.12 -7.68
CA ARG A 144 -23.96 -0.14 -8.02
C ARG A 144 -24.28 -1.64 -8.19
N ILE A 145 -23.56 -2.52 -7.50
CA ILE A 145 -23.90 -3.94 -7.48
C ILE A 145 -25.20 -4.11 -6.70
N ASN A 146 -26.29 -4.42 -7.39
CA ASN A 146 -27.62 -4.50 -6.82
C ASN A 146 -27.97 -5.93 -6.38
N ASN A 147 -27.14 -6.52 -5.51
CA ASN A 147 -27.33 -7.87 -5.01
C ASN A 147 -28.42 -7.93 -3.91
N LYS A 148 -28.82 -9.14 -3.52
CA LYS A 148 -29.90 -9.34 -2.54
C LYS A 148 -29.57 -8.68 -1.19
N THR A 149 -28.33 -8.78 -0.71
CA THR A 149 -27.92 -8.20 0.58
C THR A 149 -28.03 -6.66 0.59
N ILE A 150 -27.62 -5.99 -0.48
CA ILE A 150 -27.75 -4.52 -0.63
C ILE A 150 -29.21 -4.08 -0.76
N ARG A 151 -30.05 -4.90 -1.43
CA ARG A 151 -31.49 -4.62 -1.55
C ARG A 151 -32.22 -4.76 -0.23
N ASP A 152 -32.01 -5.88 0.46
CA ASP A 152 -32.66 -6.21 1.72
C ASP A 152 -32.27 -5.20 2.82
N ALA A 153 -31.02 -4.70 2.80
CA ALA A 153 -30.57 -3.62 3.69
C ALA A 153 -31.05 -2.22 3.29
N GLY A 154 -31.71 -2.05 2.13
CA GLY A 154 -32.13 -0.72 1.65
C GLY A 154 -31.01 0.16 1.11
N HIS A 155 -29.76 -0.31 1.08
CA HIS A 155 -28.58 0.48 0.73
C HIS A 155 -28.49 0.84 -0.76
N HIS A 156 -29.28 0.17 -1.62
CA HIS A 156 -29.48 0.58 -3.02
C HIS A 156 -30.10 1.98 -3.19
N ARG A 157 -30.61 2.58 -2.10
CA ARG A 157 -31.23 3.93 -2.10
C ARG A 157 -30.31 5.02 -1.53
N LEU A 158 -29.13 4.66 -1.02
CA LEU A 158 -28.19 5.64 -0.47
C LEU A 158 -27.69 6.58 -1.56
N HIS A 159 -27.46 7.85 -1.23
CA HIS A 159 -26.95 8.85 -2.17
C HIS A 159 -25.59 8.45 -2.76
N ALA A 160 -24.77 7.73 -1.98
CA ALA A 160 -23.48 7.21 -2.41
C ALA A 160 -23.57 6.05 -3.44
N PHE A 161 -24.76 5.48 -3.66
CA PHE A 161 -24.98 4.44 -4.66
C PHE A 161 -24.79 5.04 -6.06
N ASN A 162 -23.74 4.62 -6.77
CA ASN A 162 -23.30 5.12 -8.09
C ASN A 162 -22.39 6.38 -8.11
N SER A 163 -21.95 6.91 -6.96
CA SER A 163 -21.14 8.15 -6.96
C SER A 163 -19.72 7.96 -7.52
N CYS A 164 -19.27 6.70 -7.62
CA CYS A 164 -17.92 6.33 -8.05
C CYS A 164 -17.84 5.60 -9.40
N HIS A 165 -18.81 5.77 -10.31
CA HIS A 165 -18.80 5.13 -11.65
C HIS A 165 -17.52 5.40 -12.45
N GLN A 166 -16.92 6.59 -12.33
CA GLN A 166 -15.65 6.93 -12.98
C GLN A 166 -14.45 6.18 -12.35
N LEU A 167 -14.62 5.62 -11.16
CA LEU A 167 -13.61 4.89 -10.42
C LEU A 167 -13.73 3.38 -10.53
N THR A 168 -14.66 2.82 -11.30
CA THR A 168 -14.59 1.37 -11.55
C THR A 168 -13.20 1.01 -12.08
N ARG A 169 -12.54 1.89 -12.85
CA ARG A 169 -11.13 1.75 -13.27
C ARG A 169 -10.12 1.97 -12.16
N LEU A 170 -10.30 2.93 -11.25
CA LEU A 170 -9.36 3.23 -10.15
C LEU A 170 -9.50 2.25 -8.98
N VAL A 171 -10.73 1.92 -8.56
CA VAL A 171 -11.02 0.87 -7.59
C VAL A 171 -10.63 -0.50 -8.17
N ASN A 172 -10.86 -0.81 -9.45
CA ASN A 172 -10.27 -2.02 -10.04
C ASN A 172 -8.75 -1.95 -10.08
N TYR A 173 -8.13 -0.82 -10.43
CA TYR A 173 -6.67 -0.68 -10.36
C TYR A 173 -6.14 -0.97 -8.95
N TYR A 174 -6.72 -0.37 -7.90
CA TYR A 174 -6.31 -0.62 -6.52
C TYR A 174 -6.71 -2.02 -6.01
N VAL A 175 -7.84 -2.58 -6.42
CA VAL A 175 -8.27 -3.93 -6.01
C VAL A 175 -7.54 -5.02 -6.78
N ASP A 176 -7.21 -4.82 -8.06
CA ASP A 176 -6.48 -5.77 -8.93
C ASP A 176 -4.98 -5.76 -8.63
N VAL A 177 -4.40 -4.60 -8.29
CA VAL A 177 -3.04 -4.51 -7.72
C VAL A 177 -2.95 -5.24 -6.37
N ASN A 178 -4.08 -5.41 -5.67
CA ASN A 178 -4.18 -6.16 -4.42
C ASN A 178 -4.93 -7.51 -4.56
N ARG A 179 -5.14 -8.02 -5.79
CA ARG A 179 -5.80 -9.32 -6.04
C ARG A 179 -4.94 -10.32 -6.83
N LYS A 180 -3.88 -9.85 -7.48
CA LYS A 180 -2.78 -10.70 -7.94
C LYS A 180 -1.74 -10.68 -6.85
#